data_AF-A0A7R9CVA3-F1
#
_entry.id   AF-A0A7R9CVA3-F1
#
_cell.length_a   1.000
_cell.length_b   1.000
_cell.length_c   1.000
_cell.angle_alpha   90.00
_cell.angle_beta   90.00
_cell.angle_gamma   90.00
#
_symmetry.space_group_name_H-M   'P 1'
#
loop_
_entity.id
_entity.type
_entity.pdbx_description
1 polymer ?
#
loop_
_entity_poly.entity_id
_entity_poly.type
_entity_poly.pdbx_seq_one_letter_code
_entity_poly.pdbx_strand_id
1 'polypeptide(L)'
;MGDLEPHIFAVAEEAYTKLEREQKDQAIIVSGESGAGKTVSAKNIMLYFATVGGASTKTQVEKKVLASSPIMEAIGNAKTTRNDNSSRFGKFVEIHFDEQYHIQGASMRTYLLEKSRVMFQAPDERNYHIFYQMCAARDQLKDLHLDHQDKFHYLN
;
A
#
# COMPACT_ATOMS: atom_id res chain seq x y z
N MET A 1 26.72 -7.00 -7.72
CA MET A 1 25.64 -7.88 -8.22
C MET A 1 26.30 -9.07 -8.88
N GLY A 2 26.19 -10.27 -8.32
CA GLY A 2 26.81 -11.45 -8.93
C GLY A 2 26.74 -12.75 -8.11
N ASP A 3 26.79 -12.67 -6.78
CA ASP A 3 26.96 -13.88 -5.95
C ASP A 3 25.68 -14.41 -5.30
N LEU A 4 24.55 -13.70 -5.41
CA LEU A 4 23.26 -14.07 -4.83
C LEU A 4 22.20 -14.26 -5.93
N GLU A 5 21.25 -15.16 -5.67
CA GLU A 5 20.11 -15.40 -6.57
C GLU A 5 19.24 -14.14 -6.71
N PRO A 6 18.58 -13.95 -7.87
CA PRO A 6 17.68 -12.82 -8.09
C PRO A 6 16.53 -12.80 -7.07
N HIS A 7 16.47 -11.74 -6.26
CA HIS A 7 15.43 -11.58 -5.25
C HIS A 7 15.07 -10.10 -5.05
N ILE A 8 13.84 -9.80 -4.61
CA ILE A 8 13.41 -8.42 -4.33
C ILE A 8 14.28 -7.75 -3.24
N PHE A 9 14.83 -8.56 -2.33
CA PHE A 9 15.78 -8.10 -1.31
C PHE A 9 17.13 -7.70 -1.89
N ALA A 10 17.56 -8.30 -3.00
CA ALA A 10 18.80 -7.88 -3.67
C ALA A 10 18.67 -6.46 -4.24
N VAL A 11 17.48 -6.12 -4.78
CA VAL A 11 17.16 -4.75 -5.24
C VAL A 11 17.12 -3.77 -4.07
N ALA A 12 16.50 -4.16 -2.95
CA ALA A 12 16.45 -3.34 -1.75
C ALA A 12 17.85 -3.11 -1.17
N GLU A 13 18.68 -4.14 -1.08
CA GLU A 13 20.07 -4.06 -0.62
C GLU A 13 20.93 -3.16 -1.50
N GLU A 14 20.80 -3.29 -2.82
CA GLU A 14 21.51 -2.42 -3.74
C GLU A 14 21.12 -0.95 -3.56
N ALA A 15 19.82 -0.67 -3.41
CA ALA A 15 19.35 0.69 -3.16
C ALA A 15 19.86 1.21 -1.80
N TYR A 16 19.81 0.41 -0.73
CA TYR A 16 20.32 0.82 0.58
C TYR A 16 21.83 1.09 0.55
N THR A 17 22.60 0.21 -0.08
CA THR A 17 24.05 0.37 -0.25
C THR A 17 24.40 1.62 -1.08
N LYS A 18 23.64 1.91 -2.14
CA LYS A 18 23.84 3.11 -2.95
C LYS A 18 23.47 4.40 -2.20
N LEU A 19 22.41 4.37 -1.40
CA LEU A 19 22.07 5.48 -0.51
C LEU A 19 23.24 5.81 0.43
N GLU A 20 23.84 4.78 1.04
CA GLU A 20 25.00 4.92 1.92
C GLU A 20 26.25 5.43 1.19
N ARG A 21 26.64 4.75 0.11
CA ARG A 21 27.92 5.01 -0.57
C ARG A 21 27.93 6.27 -1.41
N GLU A 22 26.80 6.58 -2.07
CA GLU A 22 26.71 7.70 -3.01
C GLU A 22 26.10 8.95 -2.38
N GLN A 23 25.53 8.86 -1.17
CA GLN A 23 24.84 9.96 -0.49
C GLN A 23 23.76 10.62 -1.37
N LYS A 24 23.00 9.79 -2.09
CA LYS A 24 21.92 10.19 -2.99
C LYS A 24 20.66 9.41 -2.71
N ASP A 25 19.52 10.10 -2.78
CA ASP A 25 18.20 9.49 -2.67
C ASP A 25 17.99 8.44 -3.76
N GLN A 26 17.31 7.35 -3.40
CA GLN A 26 17.05 6.21 -4.28
C GLN A 26 15.55 6.03 -4.50
N ALA A 27 15.19 5.54 -5.69
CA ALA A 27 13.81 5.23 -6.03
C ALA A 27 13.69 3.81 -6.58
N ILE A 28 12.81 3.01 -5.97
CA ILE A 28 12.44 1.68 -6.48
C ILE A 28 11.05 1.77 -7.09
N ILE A 29 10.95 1.49 -8.38
CA ILE A 29 9.68 1.52 -9.12
C ILE A 29 9.19 0.09 -9.31
N VAL A 30 8.04 -0.23 -8.70
CA VAL A 30 7.37 -1.54 -8.86
C VAL A 30 6.19 -1.38 -9.82
N SER A 31 6.35 -1.89 -11.04
CA SER A 31 5.34 -1.83 -12.11
C SER A 31 4.78 -3.22 -12.45
N GLY A 32 3.67 -3.25 -13.20
CA GLY A 32 3.00 -4.48 -13.61
C GLY A 32 1.47 -4.34 -13.64
N GLU A 33 0.79 -5.31 -14.24
CA GLU A 33 -0.67 -5.35 -14.32
C GLU A 33 -1.34 -5.54 -12.95
N SER A 34 -2.67 -5.34 -12.88
CA SER A 34 -3.41 -5.62 -11.64
C SER A 34 -3.28 -7.10 -11.27
N GLY A 35 -3.00 -7.41 -10.01
CA GLY A 35 -2.76 -8.78 -9.56
C GLY A 35 -1.30 -9.28 -9.69
N ALA A 36 -0.41 -8.55 -10.38
CA ALA A 36 0.98 -8.99 -10.62
C ALA A 36 1.91 -8.99 -9.38
N GLY A 37 1.38 -8.79 -8.16
CA GLY A 37 2.17 -8.82 -6.92
C GLY A 37 2.85 -7.51 -6.50
N LYS A 38 2.58 -6.38 -7.17
CA LYS A 38 3.22 -5.08 -6.86
C LYS A 38 3.20 -4.69 -5.38
N THR A 39 2.03 -4.82 -4.75
CA THR A 39 1.83 -4.48 -3.33
C THR A 39 2.65 -5.39 -2.41
N VAL A 40 2.74 -6.68 -2.75
CA VAL A 40 3.53 -7.67 -1.98
C VAL A 40 5.02 -7.37 -2.11
N SER A 41 5.50 -7.07 -3.32
CA SER A 41 6.89 -6.68 -3.56
C SER A 41 7.27 -5.41 -2.79
N ALA A 42 6.43 -4.37 -2.82
CA ALA A 42 6.66 -3.15 -2.06
C ALA A 42 6.69 -3.41 -0.55
N LYS A 43 5.81 -4.28 -0.03
CA LYS A 43 5.81 -4.71 1.38
C LYS A 43 7.12 -5.39 1.78
N ASN A 44 7.61 -6.29 0.94
CA ASN A 44 8.87 -7.00 1.19
C ASN A 44 10.08 -6.05 1.18
N ILE A 45 10.12 -5.07 0.27
CA ILE A 45 11.16 -4.03 0.27
C ILE A 45 11.15 -3.23 1.58
N MET A 46 9.97 -2.80 2.04
CA MET A 46 9.86 -2.04 3.30
C MET A 46 10.31 -2.86 4.52
N LEU A 47 9.96 -4.15 4.56
CA LEU A 47 10.42 -5.07 5.61
C LEU A 47 11.95 -5.24 5.59
N TYR A 48 12.54 -5.28 4.39
CA TYR A 48 14.00 -5.33 4.24
C TYR A 48 14.66 -4.10 4.86
N PHE A 49 14.26 -2.90 4.45
CA PHE A 49 14.81 -1.64 4.99
C PHE A 49 14.65 -1.54 6.50
N ALA A 50 13.52 -1.98 7.05
CA ALA A 50 13.31 -2.00 8.49
C ALA A 50 14.24 -2.95 9.24
N THR A 51 14.66 -4.04 8.59
CA THR A 51 15.59 -5.02 9.17
C THR A 51 17.03 -4.50 9.13
N VAL A 52 17.47 -3.91 8.01
CA VAL A 52 18.86 -3.47 7.83
C VAL A 52 19.16 -2.06 8.36
N GLY A 53 18.17 -1.16 8.39
CA GLY A 53 18.30 0.23 8.88
C GLY A 53 18.38 0.36 10.40
N GLY A 54 19.05 -0.57 11.08
CA GLY A 54 19.45 -0.50 12.49
C GLY A 54 18.34 -0.47 13.54
N ALA A 55 17.17 -1.04 13.24
CA ALA A 55 16.13 -1.25 14.24
C ALA A 55 16.52 -2.35 15.25
N SER A 56 17.43 -2.05 16.19
CA SER A 56 17.73 -2.90 17.36
C SER A 56 16.48 -3.21 18.20
N THR A 57 15.43 -2.40 18.02
CA THR A 57 14.04 -2.72 18.31
C THR A 57 13.20 -2.31 17.11
N LYS A 58 12.38 -3.21 16.53
CA LYS A 58 11.39 -2.91 15.46
C LYS A 58 10.81 -1.51 15.66
N THR A 59 11.25 -0.54 14.87
CA THR A 59 10.86 0.86 15.07
C THR A 59 9.35 0.98 14.89
N GLN A 60 8.71 1.89 15.63
CA GLN A 60 7.27 2.13 15.44
C GLN A 60 6.94 2.59 14.02
N VAL A 61 7.91 3.16 13.29
CA VAL A 61 7.75 3.66 11.93
C VAL A 61 7.42 2.54 10.95
N GLU A 62 8.19 1.45 10.92
CA GLU A 62 7.88 0.28 10.07
C GLU A 62 6.48 -0.24 10.35
N LYS A 63 6.16 -0.48 11.62
CA LYS A 63 4.85 -0.98 12.03
C LYS A 63 3.73 -0.05 11.57
N LYS A 64 3.90 1.27 11.67
CA LYS A 64 2.92 2.27 11.21
C LYS A 64 2.77 2.27 9.68
N VAL A 65 3.87 2.18 8.94
CA VAL A 65 3.83 2.10 7.47
C VAL A 65 3.13 0.82 7.02
N LEU A 66 3.48 -0.33 7.60
CA LEU A 66 2.81 -1.59 7.30
C LEU A 66 1.32 -1.56 7.71
N ALA A 67 1.00 -1.02 8.87
CA ALA A 67 -0.37 -0.87 9.38
C ALA A 67 -1.22 0.12 8.58
N SER A 68 -0.61 1.01 7.78
CA SER A 68 -1.35 1.87 6.85
C SER A 68 -1.96 1.07 5.68
N SER A 69 -1.43 -0.11 5.35
CA SER A 69 -1.85 -0.85 4.16
C SER A 69 -3.33 -1.25 4.20
N PRO A 70 -3.86 -1.87 5.27
CA PRO A 70 -5.29 -2.17 5.36
C PRO A 70 -6.19 -0.95 5.20
N ILE A 71 -5.78 0.22 5.73
CA ILE A 71 -6.53 1.47 5.60
C ILE A 71 -6.56 1.92 4.15
N MET A 72 -5.39 1.95 3.50
CA MET A 72 -5.26 2.34 2.10
C MET A 72 -5.97 1.39 1.15
N GLU A 73 -5.97 0.09 1.44
CA GLU A 73 -6.73 -0.90 0.68
C GLU A 73 -8.24 -0.71 0.88
N ALA A 74 -8.71 -0.43 2.09
CA ALA A 74 -10.13 -0.20 2.35
C ALA A 74 -10.67 1.00 1.54
N ILE A 75 -9.95 2.12 1.52
CA ILE A 75 -10.41 3.38 0.89
C ILE A 75 -10.00 3.54 -0.58
N GLY A 76 -9.04 2.74 -1.05
CA GLY A 76 -8.40 2.92 -2.36
C GLY A 76 -8.41 1.67 -3.26
N ASN A 77 -8.79 0.51 -2.74
CA ASN A 77 -8.95 -0.70 -3.54
C ASN A 77 -10.42 -1.07 -3.71
N ALA A 78 -10.70 -1.77 -4.81
CA ALA A 78 -12.01 -2.27 -5.14
C ALA A 78 -11.93 -3.60 -5.89
N LYS A 79 -13.03 -4.36 -5.86
CA LYS A 79 -13.20 -5.52 -6.74
C LYS A 79 -13.47 -5.05 -8.15
N THR A 80 -12.66 -5.56 -9.09
CA THR A 80 -12.91 -5.43 -10.53
C THR A 80 -13.13 -6.81 -11.13
N THR A 81 -13.47 -6.86 -12.42
CA THR A 81 -13.58 -8.12 -13.16
C THR A 81 -12.29 -8.95 -13.21
N ARG A 82 -11.13 -8.32 -13.00
CA ARG A 82 -9.80 -8.97 -13.11
C ARG A 82 -9.12 -9.24 -11.78
N ASN A 83 -9.50 -8.53 -10.71
CA ASN A 83 -8.83 -8.61 -9.42
C ASN A 83 -9.79 -8.17 -8.30
N ASP A 84 -9.97 -9.02 -7.30
CA ASP A 84 -10.86 -8.77 -6.17
C ASP A 84 -10.38 -7.65 -5.23
N ASN A 85 -9.09 -7.30 -5.28
CA ASN A 85 -8.46 -6.26 -4.46
C ASN A 85 -7.56 -5.36 -5.33
N SER A 86 -8.13 -4.77 -6.38
CA SER A 86 -7.40 -3.91 -7.31
C SER A 86 -7.20 -2.51 -6.73
N SER A 87 -5.96 -2.07 -6.55
CA SER A 87 -5.67 -0.66 -6.25
C SER A 87 -6.11 0.25 -7.40
N ARG A 88 -6.87 1.29 -7.07
CA ARG A 88 -7.40 2.28 -8.02
C ARG A 88 -6.77 3.67 -7.81
N PHE A 89 -5.53 3.67 -7.33
CA PHE A 89 -4.70 4.84 -7.11
C PHE A 89 -3.21 4.44 -7.21
N GLY A 90 -2.36 5.41 -7.53
CA GLY A 90 -0.91 5.30 -7.40
C GLY A 90 -0.46 5.64 -5.98
N LYS A 91 0.51 4.90 -5.46
CA LYS A 91 1.06 5.10 -4.11
C LYS A 91 2.57 5.28 -4.18
N PHE A 92 3.06 6.37 -3.59
CA PHE A 92 4.48 6.65 -3.41
C PHE A 92 4.76 6.72 -1.91
N VAL A 93 5.71 5.92 -1.44
CA VAL A 93 6.13 5.88 -0.04
C VAL A 93 7.59 6.28 0.02
N GLU A 94 7.88 7.36 0.75
CA GLU A 94 9.23 7.83 1.03
C GLU A 94 9.61 7.27 2.40
N ILE A 95 10.78 6.63 2.50
CA ILE A 95 11.38 6.19 3.76
C ILE A 95 12.54 7.14 4.03
N HIS A 96 12.51 7.79 5.19
CA HIS A 96 13.50 8.78 5.60
C HIS A 96 14.55 8.12 6.47
N PHE A 97 15.82 8.31 6.12
CA PHE A 97 16.97 7.81 6.86
C PHE A 97 17.73 8.97 7.51
N ASP A 98 18.29 8.75 8.70
CA ASP A 98 19.20 9.70 9.33
C ASP A 98 20.64 9.60 8.76
N GLU A 99 21.55 10.41 9.29
CA GLU A 99 22.96 10.44 8.85
C GLU A 99 23.72 9.13 9.16
N GLN A 100 23.18 8.27 10.03
CA GLN A 100 23.69 6.94 10.33
C GLN A 100 22.95 5.85 9.54
N TYR A 101 22.12 6.23 8.57
CA TYR A 101 21.31 5.34 7.73
C TYR A 101 20.29 4.51 8.50
N HIS A 102 19.85 4.99 9.67
CA HIS A 102 18.72 4.41 10.38
C HIS A 102 17.39 5.01 9.92
N ILE A 103 16.32 4.21 9.94
CA ILE A 103 14.99 4.73 9.59
C ILE A 103 14.53 5.74 10.65
N GLN A 104 14.40 7.00 10.23
CA GLN A 104 13.89 8.11 11.04
C GLN A 104 12.37 8.29 10.87
N GLY A 105 11.83 8.00 9.68
CA GLY A 105 10.42 8.27 9.38
C GLY A 105 9.96 7.74 8.02
N ALA A 106 8.70 8.01 7.69
CA ALA A 106 8.14 7.72 6.38
C ALA A 106 7.05 8.73 6.01
N SER A 107 6.93 9.07 4.73
CA SER A 107 5.80 9.84 4.18
C SER A 107 5.14 9.07 3.03
N MET A 108 3.84 9.30 2.83
CA MET A 108 3.08 8.68 1.75
C MET A 108 2.39 9.74 0.93
N ARG A 109 2.46 9.61 -0.39
CA ARG A 109 1.73 10.42 -1.35
C ARG A 109 0.90 9.51 -2.24
N THR A 110 -0.31 9.95 -2.55
CA THR A 110 -1.24 9.22 -3.40
C THR A 110 -1.57 10.03 -4.63
N TYR A 111 -1.75 9.35 -5.76
CA TYR A 111 -2.00 9.98 -7.05
C TYR A 111 -3.10 9.24 -7.80
N LEU A 112 -3.80 9.94 -8.70
CA LEU A 112 -4.69 9.34 -9.69
C LEU A 112 -5.76 8.39 -9.11
N LEU A 113 -6.36 8.76 -7.97
CA LEU A 113 -7.51 8.02 -7.44
C LEU A 113 -8.66 8.02 -8.46
N GLU A 114 -9.21 6.85 -8.76
CA GLU A 114 -10.34 6.71 -9.69
C GLU A 114 -11.64 7.25 -9.07
N LYS A 115 -11.87 8.55 -9.25
CA LYS A 115 -13.04 9.25 -8.68
C LYS A 115 -14.37 8.74 -9.24
N SER A 116 -14.42 8.34 -10.51
CA SER A 116 -15.63 7.82 -11.17
C SER A 116 -16.22 6.61 -10.45
N ARG A 117 -15.37 5.77 -9.85
CA ARG A 117 -15.79 4.56 -9.11
C ARG A 117 -16.73 4.86 -7.93
N VAL A 118 -16.66 6.05 -7.35
CA VAL A 118 -17.57 6.45 -6.27
C VAL A 118 -19.01 6.52 -6.75
N MET A 119 -19.23 6.95 -7.99
CA MET A 119 -20.56 7.24 -8.55
C MET A 119 -21.06 6.15 -9.50
N PHE A 120 -20.16 5.33 -10.06
CA PHE A 120 -20.49 4.35 -11.08
C PHE A 120 -19.61 3.11 -10.96
N GLN A 121 -20.22 1.94 -11.10
CA GLN A 121 -19.52 0.67 -11.25
C GLN A 121 -20.12 -0.11 -12.41
N ALA A 122 -19.27 -0.76 -13.20
CA ALA A 122 -19.71 -1.69 -14.24
C ALA A 122 -20.32 -2.96 -13.59
N PRO A 123 -21.10 -3.77 -14.35
CA PRO A 123 -21.55 -5.07 -13.87
C PRO A 123 -20.38 -5.92 -13.33
N ASP A 124 -20.64 -6.65 -12.26
CA ASP A 124 -19.67 -7.49 -11.53
C ASP A 124 -18.49 -6.76 -10.85
N GLU A 125 -18.45 -5.42 -10.91
CA GLU A 125 -17.52 -4.59 -10.16
C GLU A 125 -18.16 -3.97 -8.92
N ARG A 126 -17.32 -3.66 -7.93
CA ARG A 126 -17.73 -2.99 -6.69
C ARG A 126 -17.15 -1.58 -6.58
N ASN A 127 -17.77 -0.79 -5.71
CA ASN A 127 -17.18 0.44 -5.18
C ASN A 127 -15.99 0.10 -4.25
N TYR A 128 -15.37 1.10 -3.63
CA TYR A 128 -14.27 0.91 -2.67
C TYR A 128 -14.70 0.04 -1.49
N HIS A 129 -13.79 -0.81 -1.01
CA HIS A 129 -14.08 -1.83 0.00
C HIS A 129 -14.69 -1.26 1.29
N ILE A 130 -14.29 -0.05 1.69
CA ILE A 130 -14.76 0.60 2.92
C ILE A 130 -16.28 0.72 2.99
N PHE A 131 -16.97 0.98 1.87
CA PHE A 131 -18.43 1.11 1.87
C PHE A 131 -19.12 -0.21 2.22
N TYR A 132 -18.64 -1.32 1.66
CA TYR A 132 -19.16 -2.66 1.94
C TYR A 132 -18.81 -3.10 3.36
N GLN A 133 -17.61 -2.79 3.84
CA GLN A 133 -17.20 -3.03 5.23
C GLN A 133 -18.09 -2.27 6.22
N MET A 134 -18.42 -1.01 5.93
CA MET A 134 -19.33 -0.20 6.75
C MET A 134 -20.75 -0.76 6.77
N CYS A 135 -21.32 -1.13 5.61
CA CYS A 135 -22.65 -1.73 5.53
C CYS A 135 -22.74 -3.08 6.28
N ALA A 136 -21.67 -3.88 6.22
CA ALA A 136 -21.56 -5.11 7.00
C ALA A 136 -21.45 -4.85 8.51
N ALA A 137 -20.82 -3.75 8.91
CA ALA A 137 -20.64 -3.33 10.30
C ALA A 137 -21.78 -2.42 10.83
N ARG A 138 -22.92 -2.31 10.13
CA ARG A 138 -24.02 -1.38 10.45
C ARG A 138 -24.51 -1.46 11.90
N ASP A 139 -24.50 -2.63 12.52
CA ASP A 139 -24.95 -2.83 13.90
C ASP A 139 -24.03 -2.14 14.93
N GLN A 140 -22.77 -1.91 14.58
CA GLN A 140 -21.76 -1.20 15.38
C GLN A 140 -21.74 0.30 15.06
N LEU A 141 -22.38 0.73 13.97
CA LEU A 141 -22.35 2.09 13.43
C LEU A 141 -23.77 2.68 13.33
N LYS A 142 -24.58 2.48 14.38
CA LYS A 142 -26.01 2.81 14.38
C LYS A 142 -26.31 4.28 14.06
N ASP A 143 -25.45 5.19 14.48
CA ASP A 143 -25.58 6.63 14.25
C ASP A 143 -25.46 7.01 12.76
N LEU A 144 -24.90 6.12 11.93
CA LEU A 144 -24.79 6.33 10.49
C LEU A 144 -26.03 5.84 9.71
N HIS A 145 -27.00 5.22 10.39
CA HIS A 145 -28.25 4.73 9.80
C HIS A 145 -28.05 3.87 8.54
N LEU A 146 -27.05 2.98 8.56
CA LEU A 146 -26.68 2.12 7.44
C LEU A 146 -27.63 0.92 7.30
N ASP A 147 -27.85 0.48 6.06
CA ASP A 147 -28.64 -0.71 5.69
C ASP A 147 -27.78 -1.69 4.85
N HIS A 148 -28.38 -2.73 4.29
CA HIS A 148 -27.74 -3.60 3.31
C HIS A 148 -27.24 -2.81 2.09
N GLN A 149 -26.10 -3.21 1.53
CA GLN A 149 -25.43 -2.50 0.42
C GLN A 149 -26.36 -2.22 -0.77
N ASP A 150 -27.25 -3.15 -1.12
CA ASP A 150 -28.21 -3.05 -2.24
C ASP A 150 -29.23 -1.91 -2.10
N LYS A 151 -29.32 -1.28 -0.92
CA LYS A 151 -30.20 -0.12 -0.67
C LYS A 151 -29.59 1.19 -1.11
N PHE A 152 -28.28 1.23 -1.41
CA PHE A 152 -27.56 2.44 -1.74
C PHE A 152 -27.28 2.51 -3.24
N HIS A 153 -27.72 3.59 -3.89
CA HIS A 153 -27.53 3.79 -5.32
C HIS A 153 -26.06 3.73 -5.79
N TYR A 154 -25.11 4.10 -4.92
CA TYR A 154 -23.68 4.11 -5.24
C TYR A 154 -22.98 2.78 -4.98
N LEU A 155 -23.71 1.75 -4.56
CA LEU A 155 -23.19 0.40 -4.33
C LEU A 155 -23.94 -0.57 -5.25
N ASN A 156 -23.27 -1.07 -6.30
CA ASN A 156 -23.67 -2.28 -7.00
C ASN A 156 -23.54 -3.51 -6.10
#